data_AF-A0A535MB37-F1
#
_entry.id   AF-A0A535MB37-F1
#
_cell.length_a   1.000
_cell.length_b   1.000
_cell.length_c   1.000
_cell.angle_alpha   90.00
_cell.angle_beta   90.00
_cell.angle_gamma   90.00
#
_symmetry.space_group_name_H-M   'P 1'
#
loop_
_entity.id
_entity.type
_entity.pdbx_description
1 polymer ?
#
loop_
_entity_poly.entity_id
_entity_poly.type
_entity_poly.pdbx_seq_one_letter_code
_entity_poly.pdbx_strand_id
1 'polypeptide(L)'
;MTLYDIIAELRREHQTAAASKTLDLVMIELGKTRDNLRSALANLEGQTLPPGGREILKELETRAERVGLDDLDYPAVEMAGYKPPLEPVPEGTWGIALILGGTSLVIVILAVAAIVAGVKSATGH
;
A
#
# COMPACT_ATOMS: atom_id res chain seq x y z
N MET A 1 -4.85 -13.36 23.48
CA MET A 1 -3.70 -12.45 23.44
C MET A 1 -3.19 -12.43 22.03
N THR A 2 -3.30 -11.30 21.35
CA THR A 2 -2.86 -11.04 19.98
C THR A 2 -1.86 -9.88 19.98
N LEU A 3 -1.15 -9.65 18.86
CA LEU A 3 -0.31 -8.45 18.70
C LEU A 3 -1.10 -7.15 18.91
N TYR A 4 -2.35 -7.12 18.45
CA TYR A 4 -3.26 -5.99 18.63
C TYR A 4 -3.62 -5.75 20.10
N ASP A 5 -3.78 -6.81 20.90
CA ASP A 5 -4.02 -6.69 22.35
C ASP A 5 -2.81 -6.07 23.05
N ILE A 6 -1.59 -6.50 22.70
CA ILE A 6 -0.34 -5.95 23.25
C ILE A 6 -0.19 -4.47 22.87
N ILE A 7 -0.45 -4.12 21.61
CA ILE A 7 -0.42 -2.73 21.13
C ILE A 7 -1.46 -1.87 21.87
N ALA A 8 -2.67 -2.39 22.09
CA ALA A 8 -3.72 -1.70 22.82
C ALA A 8 -3.33 -1.47 24.30
N GLU A 9 -2.66 -2.43 24.92
CA GLU A 9 -2.14 -2.31 26.29
C GLU A 9 -1.02 -1.27 26.37
N LEU A 10 -0.02 -1.34 25.48
CA LEU A 10 1.03 -0.32 25.39
C LEU A 10 0.47 1.09 25.16
N ARG A 11 -0.59 1.26 24.37
CA ARG A 11 -1.24 2.56 24.18
C ARG A 11 -1.91 3.09 25.46
N ARG A 12 -2.47 2.19 26.28
CA ARG A 12 -3.08 2.56 27.58
C ARG A 12 -2.04 2.94 28.62
N GLU A 13 -0.89 2.27 28.60
CA GLU A 13 0.23 2.54 29.50
C GLU A 13 0.98 3.81 29.11
N HIS A 14 1.20 4.01 27.81
CA HIS A 14 1.93 5.15 27.25
C HIS A 14 0.98 6.14 26.56
N GLN A 15 0.25 6.92 27.36
CA GLN A 15 -0.75 7.90 26.89
C GLN A 15 -0.11 9.18 26.31
N THR A 16 0.93 9.02 25.49
CA THR A 16 1.61 10.13 24.81
C THR A 16 1.29 10.12 23.32
N ALA A 17 1.32 11.31 22.71
CA ALA A 17 1.13 11.45 21.26
C ALA A 17 2.24 10.73 20.46
N ALA A 18 3.47 10.74 20.98
CA ALA A 18 4.61 10.08 20.36
C ALA A 18 4.46 8.54 20.37
N ALA A 19 4.05 7.97 21.51
CA ALA A 19 3.81 6.52 21.62
C ALA A 19 2.64 6.08 20.73
N SER A 20 1.51 6.80 20.75
CA SER A 20 0.36 6.49 19.89
C SER A 20 0.76 6.49 18.41
N LYS A 21 1.47 7.53 17.96
CA LYS A 21 1.94 7.64 16.58
C LYS A 21 2.94 6.54 16.21
N THR A 22 3.82 6.15 17.14
CA THR A 22 4.75 5.03 16.92
C THR A 22 4.01 3.72 16.74
N LEU A 23 3.01 3.45 17.59
CA LEU A 23 2.18 2.25 17.50
C LEU A 23 1.30 2.24 16.24
N ASP A 24 0.84 3.40 15.76
CA ASP A 24 0.14 3.52 14.47
C ASP A 24 1.06 3.11 13.30
N LEU A 25 2.33 3.54 13.30
CA LEU A 25 3.31 3.14 12.28
C LEU A 25 3.53 1.62 12.30
N VAL A 26 3.62 1.01 13.48
CA VAL A 26 3.71 -0.45 13.61
C VAL A 26 2.50 -1.15 13.02
N MET A 27 1.28 -0.68 13.31
CA MET A 27 0.06 -1.29 12.76
C MET A 27 0.03 -1.24 11.23
N ILE A 28 0.52 -0.15 10.64
CA ILE A 28 0.64 -0.03 9.18
C ILE A 28 1.62 -1.06 8.63
N GLU A 29 2.79 -1.22 9.25
CA GLU A 29 3.81 -2.17 8.81
C GLU A 29 3.41 -3.63 9.05
N LEU A 30 2.68 -3.94 10.14
CA LEU A 30 2.10 -5.25 10.38
C LEU A 30 1.12 -5.65 9.26
N GLY A 31 0.30 -4.71 8.78
CA GLY A 31 -0.58 -4.96 7.62
C GLY A 31 0.19 -5.29 6.32
N LYS A 32 1.38 -4.72 6.13
CA LYS A 32 2.24 -5.02 4.97
C LYS A 32 3.01 -6.33 5.11
N THR A 33 3.35 -6.71 6.34
CA THR A 33 4.17 -7.87 6.69
C THR A 33 3.35 -9.06 7.17
N ARG A 34 2.02 -9.03 6.94
CA ARG A 34 1.09 -10.14 7.26
C ARG A 34 1.14 -10.51 8.74
N ASP A 35 1.12 -9.51 9.60
CA ASP A 35 1.22 -9.62 11.05
C ASP A 35 2.56 -10.18 11.57
N ASN A 36 3.62 -10.22 10.75
CA ASN A 36 4.96 -10.58 11.20
C ASN A 36 5.65 -9.36 11.86
N LEU A 37 5.70 -9.34 13.20
CA LEU A 37 6.26 -8.20 13.95
C LEU A 37 7.75 -7.99 13.67
N ARG A 38 8.55 -9.05 13.61
CA ARG A 38 9.99 -8.97 13.31
C ARG A 38 10.26 -8.25 12.00
N SER A 39 9.51 -8.58 10.96
CA SER A 39 9.59 -7.94 9.64
C SER A 39 9.09 -6.50 9.69
N ALA A 40 8.01 -6.23 10.43
CA ALA A 40 7.49 -4.88 10.60
C ALA A 40 8.51 -3.96 11.30
N LEU A 41 9.17 -4.45 12.35
CA LEU A 41 10.20 -3.70 13.07
C LEU A 41 11.43 -3.44 12.20
N ALA A 42 11.88 -4.44 11.43
CA ALA A 42 12.98 -4.27 10.48
C ALA A 42 12.69 -3.16 9.43
N ASN A 43 11.45 -3.07 8.95
CA ASN A 43 11.03 -1.99 8.04
C ASN A 43 11.00 -0.60 8.71
N LEU A 44 10.86 -0.54 10.03
CA LEU A 44 10.80 0.71 10.80
C LEU A 44 12.19 1.21 11.22
N GLU A 45 13.23 0.37 11.23
CA GLU A 45 14.60 0.78 11.61
C GLU A 45 15.14 1.93 10.73
N GLY A 46 14.73 1.98 9.46
CA GLY A 46 15.10 3.05 8.52
C GLY A 46 14.18 4.26 8.54
N GLN A 47 13.12 4.27 9.35
CA GLN A 47 12.11 5.32 9.35
C GLN A 47 12.32 6.35 10.48
N THR A 48 11.89 7.58 10.24
CA THR A 48 11.90 8.63 11.26
C THR A 48 10.81 8.35 12.29
N LEU A 49 11.22 7.85 13.46
CA LEU A 49 10.31 7.61 14.58
C LEU A 49 10.09 8.88 15.43
N PRO A 50 8.91 9.03 16.06
CA PRO A 50 8.70 10.02 17.10
C PRO A 50 9.71 9.89 18.25
N PRO A 51 9.99 10.98 19.00
CA PRO A 51 10.87 10.94 20.17
C PRO A 51 10.37 9.90 21.19
N GLY A 52 11.27 9.04 21.68
CA GLY A 52 10.91 7.95 22.60
C GLY A 52 10.24 6.73 21.93
N GLY A 53 10.08 6.75 20.60
CA GLY A 53 9.42 5.66 19.87
C GLY A 53 10.21 4.36 19.90
N ARG A 54 11.54 4.40 19.94
CA ARG A 54 12.37 3.18 19.97
C ARG A 54 12.16 2.36 21.24
N GLU A 55 12.00 3.04 22.37
CA GLU A 55 11.72 2.43 23.66
C GLU A 55 10.38 1.69 23.63
N ILE A 56 9.36 2.30 23.02
CA ILE A 56 8.04 1.68 22.80
C ILE A 56 8.13 0.46 21.89
N LEU A 57 8.89 0.55 20.78
CA LEU A 57 9.08 -0.58 19.87
C LEU A 57 9.78 -1.75 20.55
N LYS A 58 10.83 -1.47 21.34
CA LYS A 58 11.56 -2.48 22.10
C LYS A 58 10.68 -3.17 23.15
N GLU A 59 9.83 -2.40 23.82
CA GLU A 59 8.88 -2.97 24.77
C GLU A 59 7.82 -3.85 24.08
N LEU A 60 7.30 -3.42 22.93
CA LEU A 60 6.41 -4.22 22.10
C LEU A 60 7.06 -5.54 21.67
N GLU A 61 8.29 -5.49 21.15
CA GLU A 61 9.08 -6.66 20.78
C GLU A 61 9.24 -7.63 21.97
N THR A 62 9.69 -7.12 23.11
CA THR A 62 9.91 -7.93 24.33
C THR A 62 8.62 -8.57 24.84
N ARG A 63 7.46 -7.90 24.70
CA ARG A 63 6.16 -8.46 25.10
C ARG A 63 5.67 -9.50 24.10
N ALA A 64 5.84 -9.24 22.80
CA ALA A 64 5.45 -10.16 21.73
C ALA A 64 6.29 -11.45 21.74
N GLU A 65 7.60 -11.35 21.96
CA GLU A 65 8.52 -12.49 22.09
C GLU A 65 8.13 -13.39 23.27
N ARG A 66 7.79 -12.80 24.41
CA ARG A 66 7.33 -13.54 25.61
C ARG A 66 6.09 -14.40 25.37
N VAL A 67 5.26 -14.03 24.39
CA VAL A 67 4.04 -14.77 24.05
C VAL A 67 4.14 -15.49 22.70
N GLY A 68 5.33 -15.51 22.07
CA GLY A 68 5.60 -16.20 20.81
C GLY A 68 4.86 -15.61 19.60
N LEU A 69 4.62 -14.30 19.60
CA LEU A 69 3.92 -13.58 18.52
C LEU A 69 4.85 -12.70 17.67
N ASP A 70 6.16 -12.74 17.92
CA ASP A 70 7.15 -11.88 17.24
C ASP A 70 7.44 -12.32 15.79
N ASP A 71 7.35 -13.62 15.50
CA ASP A 71 7.72 -14.20 14.20
C ASP A 71 6.61 -15.08 13.63
N LEU A 72 5.44 -14.47 13.40
CA LEU A 72 4.34 -15.13 12.70
C LEU A 72 4.66 -15.19 11.20
N ASP A 73 5.25 -16.30 10.74
CA ASP A 73 5.47 -16.55 9.32
C ASP A 73 4.25 -17.30 8.74
N TYR A 74 3.30 -16.53 8.21
CA TYR A 74 2.19 -17.14 7.47
C TYR A 74 2.70 -17.57 6.10
N PRO A 75 2.54 -18.84 5.68
CA PRO A 75 2.93 -19.26 4.34
C PRO A 75 2.22 -18.38 3.32
N ALA A 76 2.93 -17.93 2.28
CA ALA A 76 2.31 -17.24 1.16
C ALA A 76 1.10 -18.06 0.75
N VAL A 77 -0.10 -17.45 0.83
CA VAL A 77 -1.29 -18.09 0.29
C VAL A 77 -1.07 -18.05 -1.21
N GLU A 78 -0.45 -19.10 -1.75
CA GLU A 78 -0.57 -19.41 -3.16
C GLU A 78 -2.08 -19.55 -3.37
N MET A 79 -2.71 -18.55 -3.99
CA MET A 79 -4.06 -18.73 -4.50
C MET A 79 -3.94 -19.79 -5.60
N ALA A 80 -4.00 -21.06 -5.19
CA ALA A 80 -3.97 -22.19 -6.07
C ALA A 80 -5.20 -22.09 -7.00
N GLY A 81 -5.01 -21.45 -8.15
CA GLY A 81 -5.90 -21.56 -9.28
C GLY A 81 -7.27 -20.86 -9.17
N TYR A 82 -7.48 -19.86 -8.30
CA TYR A 82 -8.67 -19.01 -8.44
C TYR A 82 -8.48 -18.05 -9.62
N LYS A 83 -8.67 -18.58 -10.83
CA LYS A 83 -9.09 -17.79 -11.99
C LYS A 83 -10.59 -17.62 -11.85
N PRO A 84 -11.11 -16.43 -11.50
CA PRO A 84 -12.54 -16.21 -11.62
C PRO A 84 -12.94 -16.56 -13.06
N PRO A 85 -14.06 -17.28 -13.27
CA PRO A 85 -14.55 -17.50 -14.63
C PRO A 85 -14.65 -16.14 -15.29
N LEU A 86 -13.97 -15.97 -16.43
CA LEU A 86 -14.12 -14.76 -17.24
C LEU A 86 -15.58 -14.74 -17.67
N GLU A 87 -16.41 -13.92 -17.01
CA GLU A 87 -17.75 -13.67 -17.48
C GLU A 87 -17.63 -13.17 -18.92
N PRO A 88 -18.41 -13.74 -19.87
CA PRO A 88 -18.40 -13.24 -21.23
C PRO A 88 -18.74 -11.75 -21.17
N VAL A 89 -17.82 -10.93 -21.68
CA VAL A 89 -18.02 -9.48 -21.78
C VAL A 89 -19.34 -9.25 -22.51
N PRO A 90 -20.33 -8.60 -21.88
CA PRO A 90 -21.61 -8.33 -22.53
C PRO A 90 -21.37 -7.65 -23.87
N GLU A 91 -22.09 -8.03 -24.92
CA GLU A 91 -21.90 -7.51 -26.28
C GLU A 91 -21.98 -5.96 -26.32
N GLY A 92 -22.74 -5.34 -25.41
CA GLY A 92 -22.83 -3.88 -25.26
C GLY A 92 -21.54 -3.20 -24.74
N THR A 93 -20.68 -3.91 -24.01
CA THR A 93 -19.41 -3.36 -23.50
C THR A 93 -18.39 -3.17 -24.60
N TRP A 94 -18.43 -4.00 -25.65
CA TRP A 94 -17.58 -3.82 -26.84
C TRP A 94 -17.89 -2.52 -27.57
N GLY A 95 -19.15 -2.15 -27.68
CA GLY A 95 -19.57 -0.86 -28.27
C GLY A 95 -19.01 0.33 -27.49
N ILE A 96 -19.07 0.27 -26.15
CA ILE A 96 -18.52 1.32 -25.28
C ILE A 96 -17.00 1.42 -25.42
N ALA A 97 -16.29 0.29 -25.42
CA ALA A 97 -14.84 0.26 -25.60
C ALA A 97 -14.41 0.83 -26.96
N LEU A 98 -15.17 0.54 -28.03
CA LEU A 98 -14.93 1.09 -29.37
C LEU A 98 -15.17 2.59 -29.44
N ILE A 99 -16.25 3.10 -28.83
CA ILE A 99 -16.56 4.53 -28.82
C ILE A 99 -15.50 5.31 -28.02
N LEU A 100 -15.16 4.84 -26.82
CA LEU A 100 -14.16 5.48 -25.96
C LEU A 100 -12.76 5.42 -26.59
N GLY A 101 -12.32 4.24 -27.04
CA GLY A 101 -11.03 4.06 -27.68
C GLY A 101 -10.91 4.84 -29.00
N GLY A 102 -11.96 4.80 -29.82
CA GLY A 102 -12.02 5.52 -31.10
C GLY A 102 -11.97 7.03 -30.93
N THR A 103 -12.72 7.58 -29.96
CA THR A 103 -12.73 9.04 -29.70
C THR A 103 -11.38 9.53 -29.20
N SER A 104 -10.72 8.75 -28.33
CA SER A 104 -9.38 9.08 -27.84
C SER A 104 -8.36 9.18 -28.99
N LEU A 105 -8.41 8.25 -29.94
CA LEU A 105 -7.50 8.24 -31.09
C LEU A 105 -7.66 9.49 -31.97
N VAL A 106 -8.91 9.93 -32.20
CA VAL A 106 -9.19 11.15 -32.97
C VAL A 106 -8.59 12.39 -32.31
N ILE A 107 -8.72 12.52 -30.98
CA ILE A 107 -8.16 13.65 -30.23
C ILE A 107 -6.63 13.66 -30.33
N VAL A 108 -5.98 12.50 -30.20
CA VAL A 108 -4.51 12.39 -30.35
C VAL A 108 -4.06 12.80 -31.75
N ILE A 109 -4.76 12.34 -32.79
CA ILE A 109 -4.44 12.69 -34.18
C ILE A 109 -4.57 14.21 -34.40
N LEU A 110 -5.65 14.83 -33.90
CA LEU A 110 -5.86 16.28 -34.01
C LEU A 110 -4.79 17.07 -33.24
N ALA A 111 -4.40 16.62 -32.05
CA ALA A 111 -3.34 17.25 -31.27
C ALA A 111 -1.99 17.20 -32.00
N VAL A 112 -1.62 16.04 -32.56
CA VAL A 112 -0.39 15.89 -33.34
C VAL A 112 -0.42 16.79 -34.58
N ALA A 113 -1.53 16.82 -35.33
CA ALA A 113 -1.67 17.68 -36.50
C ALA A 113 -1.54 19.18 -36.16
N ALA A 114 -2.16 19.61 -35.05
CA ALA A 114 -2.07 20.99 -34.58
C ALA A 114 -0.63 21.39 -34.20
N ILE A 115 0.11 20.51 -33.52
CA ILE A 115 1.52 20.75 -33.17
C ILE A 115 2.37 20.90 -34.43
N VAL A 116 2.22 19.99 -35.40
CA VAL A 116 2.98 20.03 -36.67
C VAL A 116 2.66 21.31 -37.46
N ALA A 117 1.38 21.68 -37.55
CA ALA A 117 0.97 22.90 -38.24
C ALA A 117 1.50 24.17 -37.55
N GLY A 118 1.46 24.22 -36.22
CA GLY A 118 1.99 25.34 -35.43
C GLY A 118 3.50 25.49 -35.57
N VAL A 119 4.25 24.40 -35.50
CA VAL A 119 5.71 24.40 -35.71
C VAL A 119 6.07 24.90 -37.11
N LYS A 120 5.38 24.39 -38.15
CA LYS A 120 5.60 24.82 -39.54
C LYS A 120 5.31 26.30 -39.75
N SER A 121 4.26 26.83 -39.12
CA SER A 121 3.92 28.26 -39.18
C SER A 121 4.93 29.14 -38.45
N ALA A 122 5.57 28.64 -37.38
CA ALA A 122 6.55 29.39 -36.59
C ALA A 122 7.94 29.47 -37.26
N THR A 123 8.29 28.50 -38.10
CA THR A 123 9.57 28.47 -38.84
C THR A 123 9.51 29.12 -40.24
N GLY A 124 8.34 29.62 -40.65
CA GLY A 124 8.09 30.17 -41.99
C GLY A 124 8.23 31.68 -42.13
N HIS A 125 8.87 32.36 -41.18
CA HIS A 125 9.24 33.78 -41.26
C HIS A 125 10.75 33.92 -41.47
#